data_AF-R7TG03-F1
#
_entry.id   AF-R7TG03-F1
#
_cell.length_a   1.000
_cell.length_b   1.000
_cell.length_c   1.000
_cell.angle_alpha   90.00
_cell.angle_beta   90.00
_cell.angle_gamma   90.00
#
_symmetry.space_group_name_H-M   'P 1'
#
loop_
_entity.id
_entity.type
_entity.pdbx_description
1 polymer ?
#
loop_
_entity_poly.entity_id
_entity_poly.type
_entity_poly.pdbx_seq_one_letter_code
_entity_poly.pdbx_strand_id
1 'polypeptide(L)'
;MSVRTYNPRVRVGNWNEDITLEEDGIKDFLERKEKGLLLIQQSQSVLGSALSSTQLSVSHDGNVHFGDHCMLVNPCPSDHSRSAMSLSVAFGPPGSGPTSLSASSSSEACSRSTFVLVSCDGSVNGDLLKYNQPFQICDLAEKRFLHSDVASVHSAAKLSRHNPVTLVDAPSKRTMWVVKPLDPKYRMELEGAPILANTPVVICHVMTNSNLNLETEHTMKSPLGREMEVTCHTTLDSHRAEKDSNHWRFHMNVPGDPINPVPAQ
;
A
#
# COMPACT_ATOMS: atom_id res chain seq x y z
N MET A 1 -35.75 46.61 -2.50
CA MET A 1 -36.26 46.43 -1.12
C MET A 1 -35.86 45.04 -0.66
N SER A 2 -35.08 44.93 0.41
CA SER A 2 -34.77 43.64 1.05
C SER A 2 -35.97 43.26 1.92
N VAL A 3 -36.67 42.18 1.56
CA VAL A 3 -37.76 41.63 2.38
C VAL A 3 -37.14 40.84 3.52
N ARG A 4 -37.61 41.05 4.75
CA ARG A 4 -37.16 40.29 5.93
C ARG A 4 -37.45 38.80 5.72
N THR A 5 -36.43 37.96 5.81
CA THR A 5 -36.55 36.49 5.83
C THR A 5 -36.94 36.03 7.22
N TYR A 6 -37.90 35.11 7.31
CA TYR A 6 -38.39 34.52 8.55
C TYR A 6 -38.16 33.01 8.53
N ASN A 7 -38.09 32.39 9.71
CA ASN A 7 -38.02 30.93 9.81
C ASN A 7 -39.32 30.31 9.25
N PRO A 8 -39.30 29.18 8.51
CA PRO A 8 -40.49 28.53 7.95
C PRO A 8 -41.59 28.21 8.98
N ARG A 9 -41.24 28.10 10.26
CA ARG A 9 -42.21 27.94 11.37
C ARG A 9 -43.06 29.20 11.61
N VAL A 10 -42.58 30.36 11.19
CA VAL A 10 -43.33 31.62 11.14
C VAL A 10 -44.04 31.65 9.79
N ARG A 11 -45.37 31.47 9.82
CA ARG A 11 -46.22 31.27 8.63
C ARG A 11 -46.38 32.54 7.76
N VAL A 12 -45.27 33.03 7.23
CA VAL A 12 -45.15 34.26 6.45
C VAL A 12 -44.42 33.94 5.14
N GLY A 13 -44.93 34.46 4.02
CA GLY A 13 -44.35 34.18 2.71
C GLY A 13 -44.54 32.72 2.31
N ASN A 14 -43.48 32.09 1.81
CA ASN A 14 -43.52 30.74 1.22
C ASN A 14 -43.36 29.59 2.22
N TRP A 15 -43.71 29.84 3.47
CA TRP A 15 -43.44 28.96 4.60
C TRP A 15 -43.90 27.50 4.40
N ASN A 16 -44.99 27.27 3.68
CA ASN A 16 -45.53 25.92 3.45
C ASN A 16 -44.68 25.13 2.45
N GLU A 17 -44.26 25.75 1.35
CA GLU A 17 -43.34 25.11 0.39
C GLU A 17 -41.99 24.82 1.05
N ASP A 18 -41.49 25.75 1.89
CA ASP A 18 -40.25 25.56 2.64
C ASP A 18 -40.34 24.35 3.59
N ILE A 19 -41.45 24.19 4.34
CA ILE A 19 -41.66 23.03 5.22
C ILE A 19 -41.78 21.73 4.41
N THR A 20 -42.58 21.71 3.34
CA THR A 20 -42.75 20.50 2.51
C THR A 20 -41.42 20.07 1.88
N LEU A 21 -40.59 21.02 1.44
CA LEU A 21 -39.27 20.74 0.90
C LEU A 21 -38.33 20.16 1.96
N GLU A 22 -38.38 20.66 3.20
CA GLU A 22 -37.65 20.07 4.33
C GLU A 22 -38.11 18.63 4.63
N GLU A 23 -39.42 18.38 4.63
CA GLU A 23 -40.00 17.05 4.87
C GLU A 23 -39.60 16.04 3.79
N ASP A 24 -39.69 16.43 2.51
CA ASP A 24 -39.27 15.59 1.39
C ASP A 24 -37.76 15.32 1.43
N GLY A 25 -36.95 16.31 1.82
CA GLY A 25 -35.51 16.14 2.03
C GLY A 25 -35.18 15.14 3.14
N ILE A 26 -35.92 15.18 4.25
CA ILE A 26 -35.77 14.21 5.34
C ILE A 26 -36.20 12.82 4.88
N LYS A 27 -37.28 12.72 4.09
CA LYS A 27 -37.79 11.44 3.57
C LYS A 27 -36.80 10.78 2.61
N ASP A 28 -36.24 11.53 1.65
CA ASP A 28 -35.17 11.03 0.77
C ASP A 28 -33.95 10.59 1.58
N PHE A 29 -33.54 11.39 2.57
CA PHE A 29 -32.44 11.03 3.45
C PHE A 29 -32.69 9.71 4.19
N LEU A 30 -33.88 9.53 4.78
CA LEU A 30 -34.24 8.30 5.50
C LEU A 30 -34.31 7.08 4.57
N GLU A 31 -34.88 7.23 3.39
CA GLU A 31 -34.94 6.15 2.38
C GLU A 31 -33.52 5.75 1.94
N ARG A 32 -32.66 6.73 1.65
CA ARG A 32 -31.26 6.47 1.29
C ARG A 32 -30.46 5.88 2.44
N LYS A 33 -30.74 6.28 3.68
CA LYS A 33 -30.14 5.72 4.91
C LYS A 33 -30.50 4.26 5.08
N GLU A 34 -31.78 3.90 4.92
CA GLU A 34 -32.27 2.53 5.02
C GLU A 34 -31.63 1.64 3.94
N LYS A 35 -31.51 2.16 2.72
CA LYS A 35 -30.86 1.46 1.60
C LYS A 35 -29.32 1.42 1.68
N GLY A 36 -28.70 2.09 2.66
CA GLY A 36 -27.23 2.15 2.76
C GLY A 36 -26.56 2.99 1.67
N LEU A 37 -27.30 3.88 1.01
CA LEU A 37 -26.85 4.68 -0.14
C LEU A 37 -26.32 6.06 0.27
N LEU A 38 -26.24 6.35 1.56
CA LEU A 38 -25.55 7.55 2.02
C LEU A 38 -24.05 7.41 1.77
N LEU A 39 -23.44 8.48 1.29
CA LEU A 39 -21.99 8.54 1.05
C LEU A 39 -21.19 8.15 2.30
N ILE A 40 -21.65 8.57 3.49
CA ILE A 40 -21.01 8.21 4.76
C ILE A 40 -21.04 6.70 5.01
N GLN A 41 -22.15 6.02 4.73
CA GLN A 41 -22.28 4.57 4.91
C GLN A 41 -21.40 3.81 3.91
N GLN A 42 -21.42 4.21 2.63
CA GLN A 42 -20.60 3.59 1.60
C GLN A 42 -19.10 3.79 1.88
N SER A 43 -18.70 5.01 2.26
CA SER A 43 -17.30 5.30 2.61
C SER A 43 -16.84 4.50 3.83
N GLN A 44 -17.66 4.39 4.89
CA GLN A 44 -17.35 3.58 6.06
C GLN A 44 -17.25 2.09 5.73
N SER A 45 -18.09 1.58 4.85
CA SER A 45 -18.03 0.18 4.38
C SER A 45 -16.72 -0.11 3.63
N VAL A 46 -16.35 0.76 2.67
CA VAL A 46 -15.09 0.63 1.93
C VAL A 46 -13.88 0.73 2.85
N LEU A 47 -13.87 1.71 3.77
CA LEU A 47 -12.80 1.88 4.74
C LEU A 47 -12.71 0.68 5.69
N GLY A 48 -13.84 0.17 6.20
CA GLY A 48 -13.88 -0.96 7.10
C GLY A 48 -13.35 -2.25 6.46
N SER A 49 -13.67 -2.48 5.19
CA SER A 49 -13.11 -3.61 4.44
C SER A 49 -11.60 -3.48 4.22
N ALA A 50 -11.14 -2.32 3.75
CA ALA A 50 -9.74 -2.05 3.44
C ALA A 50 -8.83 -1.95 4.68
N LEU A 51 -9.40 -1.62 5.84
CA LEU A 51 -8.71 -1.51 7.13
C LEU A 51 -9.01 -2.67 8.07
N SER A 52 -9.59 -3.75 7.57
CA SER A 52 -9.75 -4.97 8.37
C SER A 52 -8.38 -5.44 8.84
N SER A 53 -8.24 -5.61 10.17
CA SER A 53 -6.99 -6.03 10.79
C SER A 53 -6.58 -7.41 10.28
N THR A 54 -5.29 -7.55 10.00
CA THR A 54 -4.69 -8.78 9.50
C THR A 54 -3.58 -9.25 10.43
N GLN A 55 -3.46 -10.57 10.60
CA GLN A 55 -2.33 -11.18 11.31
C GLN A 55 -1.16 -11.42 10.34
N LEU A 56 0.00 -10.88 10.70
CA LEU A 56 1.26 -11.16 10.01
C LEU A 56 1.81 -12.53 10.43
N SER A 57 2.55 -13.18 9.53
CA SER A 57 3.28 -14.41 9.83
C SER A 57 4.29 -14.19 10.96
N VAL A 58 4.53 -15.26 11.72
CA VAL A 58 5.60 -15.32 12.72
C VAL A 58 6.79 -16.06 12.13
N SER A 59 7.92 -15.38 11.99
CA SER A 59 9.18 -16.02 11.61
C SER A 59 9.93 -16.44 12.87
N HIS A 60 10.02 -17.76 13.09
CA HIS A 60 10.64 -18.34 14.28
C HIS A 60 12.16 -18.44 14.20
N ASP A 61 12.71 -18.53 12.99
CA ASP A 61 14.14 -18.62 12.71
C ASP A 61 14.77 -17.25 12.34
N GLY A 62 13.94 -16.21 12.24
CA GLY A 62 14.36 -14.86 11.84
C GLY A 62 14.47 -14.65 10.33
N ASN A 63 14.10 -15.63 9.50
CA ASN A 63 14.16 -15.54 8.04
C ASN A 63 12.78 -15.34 7.41
N VAL A 64 12.79 -14.86 6.16
CA VAL A 64 11.59 -14.70 5.33
C VAL A 64 11.37 -15.97 4.49
N HIS A 65 10.14 -16.47 4.47
CA HIS A 65 9.75 -17.66 3.71
C HIS A 65 8.68 -17.36 2.66
N PHE A 66 8.58 -18.23 1.65
CA PHE A 66 7.44 -18.24 0.74
C PHE A 66 6.14 -18.58 1.48
N GLY A 67 5.06 -17.90 1.11
CA GLY A 67 3.77 -17.99 1.79
C GLY A 67 3.62 -17.06 2.99
N ASP A 68 4.68 -16.35 3.41
CA ASP A 68 4.58 -15.45 4.56
C ASP A 68 3.71 -14.22 4.28
N HIS A 69 2.91 -13.87 5.28
CA HIS A 69 2.13 -12.63 5.32
C HIS A 69 2.97 -11.54 5.97
N CYS A 70 3.38 -10.54 5.21
CA CYS A 70 4.24 -9.45 5.67
C CYS A 70 3.75 -8.09 5.15
N MET A 71 4.21 -7.02 5.79
CA MET A 71 4.11 -5.67 5.23
C MET A 71 5.43 -5.30 4.55
N LEU A 72 5.37 -4.51 3.48
CA LEU A 72 6.56 -3.90 2.90
C LEU A 72 6.69 -2.49 3.44
N VAL A 73 7.73 -2.26 4.25
CA VAL A 73 7.92 -0.97 4.94
C VAL A 73 9.19 -0.31 4.45
N ASN A 74 9.08 0.94 3.98
CA ASN A 74 10.20 1.85 3.82
C ASN A 74 10.58 2.40 5.22
N PRO A 75 11.76 2.08 5.76
CA PRO A 75 12.15 2.50 7.10
C PRO A 75 12.24 4.02 7.24
N CYS A 76 12.15 4.51 8.49
CA CYS A 76 12.45 5.90 8.81
C CYS A 76 13.93 6.17 8.46
N PRO A 77 14.24 7.23 7.70
CA PRO A 77 15.60 7.60 7.39
C PRO A 77 16.37 8.02 8.64
N SER A 78 17.70 7.93 8.58
CA SER A 78 18.59 8.25 9.69
C SER A 78 18.53 9.72 10.13
N ASP A 79 18.11 10.62 9.24
CA ASP A 79 17.93 12.04 9.52
C ASP A 79 16.56 12.37 10.13
N HIS A 80 15.69 11.37 10.30
CA HIS A 80 14.32 11.51 10.79
C HIS A 80 13.45 12.51 10.01
N SER A 81 13.78 12.76 8.74
CA SER A 81 13.03 13.67 7.86
C SER A 81 11.58 13.23 7.61
N ARG A 82 11.29 11.93 7.77
CA ARG A 82 9.94 11.35 7.67
C ARG A 82 9.77 10.13 8.58
N SER A 83 8.53 9.77 8.87
CA SER A 83 8.20 8.49 9.50
C SER A 83 8.39 7.32 8.54
N ALA A 84 8.43 6.10 9.07
CA ALA A 84 8.38 4.89 8.25
C ALA A 84 7.07 4.83 7.45
N MET A 85 7.12 4.31 6.24
CA MET A 85 5.99 4.27 5.31
C MET A 85 5.75 2.84 4.84
N SER A 86 4.52 2.37 4.95
CA SER A 86 4.09 1.03 4.56
C SER A 86 3.45 1.05 3.18
N LEU A 87 3.86 0.15 2.29
CA LEU A 87 3.19 -0.07 1.01
C LEU A 87 1.73 -0.44 1.26
N SER A 88 0.81 0.14 0.50
CA SER A 88 -0.62 -0.07 0.68
C SER A 88 -1.37 0.03 -0.65
N VAL A 89 -2.38 -0.81 -0.84
CA VAL A 89 -3.29 -0.72 -1.98
C VAL A 89 -4.03 0.63 -1.92
N ALA A 90 -3.97 1.41 -2.99
CA ALA A 90 -4.64 2.70 -3.05
C ALA A 90 -6.16 2.52 -3.16
N PHE A 91 -6.92 3.44 -2.59
CA PHE A 91 -8.37 3.43 -2.74
C PHE A 91 -8.76 3.69 -4.20
N GLY A 92 -9.60 2.81 -4.74
CA GLY A 92 -10.11 2.89 -6.09
C GLY A 92 -11.39 2.05 -6.22
N PRO A 93 -12.11 2.19 -7.34
CA PRO A 93 -13.28 1.37 -7.60
C PRO A 93 -12.87 -0.12 -7.67
N PRO A 94 -13.57 -1.02 -6.95
CA PRO A 94 -13.27 -2.45 -6.98
C PRO A 94 -13.49 -3.03 -8.38
N GLY A 95 -12.65 -3.99 -8.78
CA GLY A 95 -12.75 -4.69 -10.07
C GLY A 95 -12.31 -3.86 -11.30
N SER A 96 -11.73 -2.67 -11.10
CA SER A 96 -11.26 -1.80 -12.18
C SER A 96 -9.80 -2.10 -12.55
N GLY A 97 -9.55 -3.16 -13.32
CA GLY A 97 -8.25 -3.41 -13.96
C GLY A 97 -7.03 -3.27 -13.02
N PRO A 98 -5.88 -2.78 -13.54
CA PRO A 98 -4.69 -2.59 -12.71
C PRO A 98 -4.93 -1.60 -11.56
N THR A 99 -4.69 -2.04 -10.32
CA THR A 99 -4.91 -1.22 -9.12
C THR A 99 -3.63 -0.48 -8.75
N SER A 100 -3.71 0.82 -8.47
CA SER A 100 -2.54 1.61 -8.03
C SER A 100 -2.17 1.29 -6.57
N LEU A 101 -0.90 1.50 -6.23
CA LEU A 101 -0.40 1.43 -4.85
C LEU A 101 0.03 2.82 -4.37
N SER A 102 0.07 2.99 -3.06
CA SER A 102 0.60 4.16 -2.38
C SER A 102 1.38 3.71 -1.14
N ALA A 103 2.04 4.64 -0.47
CA ALA A 103 2.65 4.38 0.83
C ALA A 103 1.95 5.22 1.91
N SER A 104 1.60 4.58 3.02
CA SER A 104 0.91 5.20 4.16
C SER A 104 1.79 5.12 5.42
N SER A 105 1.65 6.07 6.34
CA SER A 105 2.37 6.05 7.62
C SER A 105 1.78 5.07 8.64
N SER A 106 0.88 4.17 8.21
CA SER A 106 0.24 3.20 9.10
C SER A 106 1.24 2.12 9.50
N SER A 107 1.40 1.92 10.81
CA SER A 107 2.20 0.83 11.38
C SER A 107 1.40 -0.47 11.53
N GLU A 108 0.07 -0.38 11.62
CA GLU A 108 -0.78 -1.55 11.84
C GLU A 108 -1.05 -2.31 10.55
N ALA A 109 -0.99 -3.64 10.65
CA ALA A 109 -1.27 -4.55 9.56
C ALA A 109 -2.77 -4.64 9.28
N CYS A 110 -3.15 -4.37 8.04
CA CYS A 110 -4.53 -4.50 7.56
C CYS A 110 -4.57 -5.12 6.16
N SER A 111 -5.76 -5.45 5.68
CA SER A 111 -5.97 -6.10 4.38
C SER A 111 -5.30 -5.34 3.23
N ARG A 112 -5.30 -4.00 3.25
CA ARG A 112 -4.65 -3.18 2.21
C ARG A 112 -3.12 -3.10 2.30
N SER A 113 -2.51 -3.38 3.44
CA SER A 113 -1.05 -3.23 3.66
C SER A 113 -0.32 -4.56 3.82
N THR A 114 -1.05 -5.67 3.79
CA THR A 114 -0.48 -7.01 3.94
C THR A 114 -0.34 -7.70 2.59
N PHE A 115 0.84 -8.28 2.37
CA PHE A 115 1.21 -8.98 1.16
C PHE A 115 1.70 -10.39 1.45
N VAL A 116 1.55 -11.28 0.47
CA VAL A 116 1.99 -12.67 0.49
C VAL A 116 3.12 -12.86 -0.52
N LEU A 117 4.19 -13.50 -0.08
CA LEU A 117 5.36 -13.80 -0.93
C LEU A 117 5.15 -15.12 -1.66
N VAL A 118 5.23 -15.12 -2.99
CA VAL A 118 4.91 -16.28 -3.83
C VAL A 118 6.13 -16.66 -4.67
N SER A 119 6.46 -17.95 -4.71
CA SER A 119 7.55 -18.47 -5.54
C SER A 119 7.22 -18.42 -7.02
N CYS A 120 8.23 -18.14 -7.85
CA CYS A 120 8.15 -18.23 -9.32
C CYS A 120 8.76 -19.52 -9.89
N ASP A 121 9.53 -20.26 -9.09
CA ASP A 121 10.39 -21.37 -9.51
C ASP A 121 9.90 -22.75 -9.04
N GLY A 122 8.73 -22.80 -8.40
CA GLY A 122 8.13 -24.04 -7.90
C GLY A 122 8.58 -24.41 -6.48
N SER A 123 9.33 -23.54 -5.79
CA SER A 123 9.56 -23.64 -4.34
C SER A 123 8.23 -23.70 -3.58
N VAL A 124 8.18 -24.45 -2.49
CA VAL A 124 6.94 -24.64 -1.71
C VAL A 124 6.78 -23.55 -0.66
N ASN A 125 5.55 -23.30 -0.22
CA ASN A 125 5.31 -22.41 0.91
C ASN A 125 6.00 -22.98 2.16
N GLY A 126 6.73 -22.13 2.87
CA GLY A 126 7.63 -22.49 3.97
C GLY A 126 9.09 -22.62 3.58
N ASP A 127 9.44 -22.60 2.28
CA ASP A 127 10.84 -22.53 1.86
C ASP A 127 11.42 -21.12 2.04
N LEU A 128 12.72 -21.04 2.33
CA LEU A 128 13.44 -19.78 2.52
C LEU A 128 13.47 -18.95 1.23
N LEU A 129 13.09 -17.67 1.33
CA LEU A 129 13.34 -16.70 0.28
C LEU A 129 14.80 -16.24 0.35
N LYS A 130 15.50 -16.28 -0.79
CA LYS A 130 16.93 -15.99 -0.88
C LYS A 130 17.23 -14.73 -1.71
N TYR A 131 18.38 -14.12 -1.47
CA TYR A 131 18.86 -13.02 -2.30
C TYR A 131 19.06 -13.45 -3.75
N ASN A 132 18.70 -12.55 -4.67
CA ASN A 132 18.66 -12.76 -6.12
C ASN A 132 17.74 -13.89 -6.62
N GLN A 133 16.92 -14.50 -5.74
CA GLN A 133 15.91 -15.47 -6.16
C GLN A 133 14.65 -14.73 -6.68
N PRO A 134 14.19 -15.01 -7.91
CA PRO A 134 12.96 -14.41 -8.44
C PRO A 134 11.73 -14.86 -7.66
N PHE A 135 10.89 -13.90 -7.27
CA PHE A 135 9.64 -14.13 -6.58
C PHE A 135 8.57 -13.12 -7.01
N GLN A 136 7.35 -13.32 -6.52
CA GLN A 136 6.19 -12.48 -6.73
C GLN A 136 5.65 -11.98 -5.39
N ILE A 137 5.10 -10.78 -5.39
CA ILE A 137 4.44 -10.17 -4.24
C ILE A 137 2.96 -10.09 -4.57
N CYS A 138 2.10 -10.69 -3.75
CA CYS A 138 0.66 -10.68 -3.94
C CYS A 138 -0.03 -9.89 -2.83
N ASP A 139 -1.08 -9.13 -3.12
CA ASP A 139 -1.91 -8.56 -2.05
C ASP A 139 -2.76 -9.64 -1.40
N LEU A 140 -3.03 -9.49 -0.10
CA LEU A 140 -3.82 -10.49 0.64
C LEU A 140 -5.31 -10.45 0.26
N ALA A 141 -5.84 -9.27 -0.07
CA ALA A 141 -7.26 -9.06 -0.28
C ALA A 141 -7.77 -9.69 -1.58
N GLU A 142 -7.17 -9.37 -2.72
CA GLU A 142 -7.65 -9.79 -4.04
C GLU A 142 -6.68 -10.74 -4.78
N LYS A 143 -5.54 -11.10 -4.16
CA LYS A 143 -4.52 -12.02 -4.71
C LYS A 143 -3.97 -11.59 -6.08
N ARG A 144 -3.88 -10.29 -6.29
CA ARG A 144 -3.22 -9.64 -7.42
C ARG A 144 -1.73 -9.50 -7.20
N PHE A 145 -0.99 -9.54 -8.28
CA PHE A 145 0.47 -9.51 -8.31
C PHE A 145 1.02 -8.10 -8.50
N LEU A 146 2.05 -7.77 -7.73
CA LEU A 146 2.82 -6.54 -7.86
C LEU A 146 3.51 -6.50 -9.23
N HIS A 147 3.18 -5.49 -10.01
CA HIS A 147 3.57 -5.32 -11.40
C HIS A 147 4.27 -3.99 -11.62
N SER A 148 5.27 -3.98 -12.50
CA SER A 148 5.81 -2.74 -13.05
C SER A 148 6.17 -2.88 -14.53
N ASP A 149 6.17 -1.75 -15.24
CA ASP A 149 6.61 -1.69 -16.63
C ASP A 149 7.36 -0.38 -16.89
N VAL A 150 8.07 -0.31 -18.02
CA VAL A 150 8.76 0.91 -18.43
C VAL A 150 7.75 2.03 -18.67
N ALA A 151 8.01 3.20 -18.11
CA ALA A 151 7.18 4.38 -18.30
C ALA A 151 7.07 4.73 -19.79
N SER A 152 5.85 4.93 -20.25
CA SER A 152 5.50 5.35 -21.60
C SER A 152 4.47 6.48 -21.54
N VAL A 153 4.16 7.08 -22.68
CA VAL A 153 3.12 8.13 -22.78
C VAL A 153 1.79 7.66 -22.20
N HIS A 154 1.44 6.39 -22.43
CA HIS A 154 0.17 5.78 -22.02
C HIS A 154 0.21 5.14 -20.62
N SER A 155 1.38 4.91 -20.06
CA SER A 155 1.55 4.19 -18.79
C SER A 155 2.72 4.76 -18.01
N ALA A 156 2.44 5.56 -16.98
CA ALA A 156 3.44 6.14 -16.09
C ALA A 156 2.81 6.41 -14.72
N ALA A 157 3.65 6.58 -13.70
CA ALA A 157 3.24 7.08 -12.40
C ALA A 157 2.48 8.42 -12.55
N LYS A 158 1.49 8.65 -11.69
CA LYS A 158 0.56 9.77 -11.83
C LYS A 158 1.25 11.10 -11.58
N LEU A 159 2.16 11.15 -10.60
CA LEU A 159 2.85 12.37 -10.20
C LEU A 159 4.27 12.42 -10.77
N SER A 160 5.13 11.44 -10.44
CA SER A 160 6.57 11.54 -10.71
C SER A 160 6.98 11.28 -12.15
N ARG A 161 6.16 10.58 -12.95
CA ARG A 161 6.56 10.25 -14.33
C ARG A 161 7.21 8.89 -14.48
N HIS A 162 7.62 8.28 -13.37
CA HIS A 162 8.43 7.07 -13.36
C HIS A 162 7.62 5.81 -13.70
N ASN A 163 8.32 4.67 -13.76
CA ASN A 163 7.70 3.38 -14.00
C ASN A 163 6.60 3.14 -12.95
N PRO A 164 5.35 2.91 -13.37
CA PRO A 164 4.25 2.73 -12.45
C PRO A 164 4.40 1.41 -11.70
N VAL A 165 3.89 1.38 -10.48
CA VAL A 165 3.74 0.17 -9.68
C VAL A 165 2.27 -0.05 -9.43
N THR A 166 1.76 -1.19 -9.92
CA THR A 166 0.34 -1.53 -9.88
C THR A 166 0.15 -2.99 -9.46
N LEU A 167 -1.07 -3.36 -9.09
CA LEU A 167 -1.48 -4.75 -8.89
C LEU A 167 -2.28 -5.25 -10.09
N VAL A 168 -1.99 -6.46 -10.57
CA VAL A 168 -2.65 -7.10 -11.72
C VAL A 168 -3.08 -8.53 -11.40
N ASP A 169 -4.16 -9.02 -11.99
CA ASP A 169 -4.72 -10.34 -11.65
C ASP A 169 -3.85 -11.52 -12.12
N ALA A 170 -3.10 -11.34 -13.21
CA ALA A 170 -2.35 -12.43 -13.85
C ALA A 170 -0.83 -12.31 -13.61
N PRO A 171 -0.17 -13.40 -13.19
CA PRO A 171 1.28 -13.42 -13.07
C PRO A 171 1.95 -13.33 -14.45
N SER A 172 3.05 -12.59 -14.52
CA SER A 172 3.86 -12.46 -15.74
C SER A 172 5.32 -12.15 -15.42
N LYS A 173 6.19 -12.07 -16.44
CA LYS A 173 7.59 -11.64 -16.21
C LYS A 173 7.71 -10.24 -15.60
N ARG A 174 6.73 -9.37 -15.84
CA ARG A 174 6.63 -8.01 -15.28
C ARG A 174 6.11 -7.96 -13.84
N THR A 175 5.84 -9.13 -13.26
CA THR A 175 5.46 -9.26 -11.85
C THR A 175 6.56 -9.91 -11.01
N MET A 176 7.70 -10.22 -11.64
CA MET A 176 8.83 -10.85 -10.96
C MET A 176 9.74 -9.77 -10.35
N TRP A 177 10.08 -9.99 -9.09
CA TRP A 177 10.98 -9.17 -8.30
C TRP A 177 12.10 -10.04 -7.75
N VAL A 178 13.22 -9.42 -7.41
CA VAL A 178 14.33 -10.05 -6.69
C VAL A 178 14.73 -9.14 -5.54
N VAL A 179 15.18 -9.75 -4.44
CA VAL A 179 15.75 -9.00 -3.32
C VAL A 179 17.25 -8.95 -3.47
N LYS A 180 17.82 -7.77 -3.29
CA LYS A 180 19.27 -7.52 -3.26
C LYS A 180 19.68 -7.05 -1.87
N PRO A 181 20.87 -7.43 -1.38
CA PRO A 181 21.45 -6.85 -0.18
C PRO A 181 21.53 -5.33 -0.29
N LEU A 182 21.31 -4.66 0.85
CA LEU A 182 21.34 -3.20 0.97
C LEU A 182 22.67 -2.63 0.48
N ASP A 183 23.77 -3.07 1.09
CA ASP A 183 25.13 -2.63 0.72
C ASP A 183 25.58 -3.33 -0.57
N PRO A 184 25.88 -2.57 -1.64
CA PRO A 184 26.36 -3.12 -2.92
C PRO A 184 27.58 -4.04 -2.80
N LYS A 185 28.45 -3.85 -1.81
CA LYS A 185 29.70 -4.60 -1.64
C LYS A 185 29.48 -6.08 -1.35
N TYR A 186 28.43 -6.39 -0.58
CA TYR A 186 28.14 -7.76 -0.14
C TYR A 186 27.22 -8.52 -1.11
N ARG A 187 26.81 -7.91 -2.23
CA ARG A 187 25.83 -8.53 -3.15
C ARG A 187 26.32 -9.82 -3.79
N MET A 188 27.61 -9.94 -4.08
CA MET A 188 28.20 -11.17 -4.62
C MET A 188 28.36 -12.25 -3.55
N GLU A 189 28.73 -11.88 -2.32
CA GLU A 189 28.98 -12.84 -1.23
C GLU A 189 27.67 -13.42 -0.66
N LEU A 190 26.61 -12.63 -0.66
CA LEU A 190 25.29 -13.02 -0.12
C LEU A 190 24.35 -13.61 -1.17
N GLU A 191 24.82 -13.84 -2.40
CA GLU A 191 23.98 -14.44 -3.45
C GLU A 191 23.48 -15.82 -3.02
N GLY A 192 22.16 -16.05 -3.07
CA GLY A 192 21.54 -17.29 -2.62
C GLY A 192 21.47 -17.49 -1.10
N ALA A 193 21.96 -16.53 -0.29
CA ALA A 193 21.78 -16.56 1.15
C ALA A 193 20.32 -16.23 1.53
N PRO A 194 19.80 -16.76 2.66
CA PRO A 194 18.46 -16.44 3.13
C PRO A 194 18.34 -14.97 3.52
N ILE A 195 17.13 -14.43 3.38
CA ILE A 195 16.82 -13.04 3.73
C ILE A 195 16.30 -12.98 5.16
N LEU A 196 16.90 -12.10 5.97
CA LEU A 196 16.48 -11.86 7.34
C LEU A 196 15.23 -10.98 7.38
N ALA A 197 14.26 -11.39 8.20
CA ALA A 197 13.06 -10.62 8.51
C ALA A 197 13.43 -9.27 9.15
N ASN A 198 12.59 -8.24 8.94
CA ASN A 198 12.75 -6.89 9.51
C ASN A 198 14.06 -6.15 9.17
N THR A 199 14.95 -6.72 8.35
CA THR A 199 16.19 -6.08 7.90
C THR A 199 15.98 -5.25 6.61
N PRO A 200 16.67 -4.11 6.45
CA PRO A 200 16.60 -3.33 5.23
C PRO A 200 17.24 -4.05 4.04
N VAL A 201 16.56 -4.02 2.91
CA VAL A 201 16.93 -4.64 1.63
C VAL A 201 16.53 -3.73 0.47
N VAL A 202 16.99 -4.08 -0.73
CA VAL A 202 16.56 -3.44 -1.98
C VAL A 202 15.71 -4.43 -2.77
N ILE A 203 14.49 -4.04 -3.12
CA ILE A 203 13.59 -4.87 -3.93
C ILE A 203 13.67 -4.38 -5.37
N CYS A 204 14.13 -5.22 -6.28
CA CYS A 204 14.40 -4.88 -7.67
C CYS A 204 13.45 -5.61 -8.60
N HIS A 205 12.83 -4.87 -9.52
CA HIS A 205 11.99 -5.46 -10.56
C HIS A 205 12.88 -6.15 -11.60
N VAL A 206 12.56 -7.40 -11.95
CA VAL A 206 13.42 -8.23 -12.81
C VAL A 206 13.51 -7.69 -14.23
N MET A 207 12.38 -7.27 -14.82
CA MET A 207 12.37 -6.86 -16.23
C MET A 207 12.98 -5.47 -16.48
N THR A 208 12.76 -4.51 -15.58
CA THR A 208 13.26 -3.14 -15.76
C THR A 208 14.58 -2.87 -15.04
N ASN A 209 15.05 -3.82 -14.22
CA ASN A 209 16.21 -3.68 -13.34
C ASN A 209 16.19 -2.36 -12.52
N SER A 210 14.98 -1.90 -12.19
CA SER A 210 14.73 -0.70 -11.39
C SER A 210 14.21 -1.12 -10.03
N ASN A 211 14.51 -0.32 -9.00
CA ASN A 211 14.17 -0.65 -7.63
C ASN A 211 12.79 -0.11 -7.24
N LEU A 212 12.10 -0.80 -6.33
CA LEU A 212 10.91 -0.27 -5.68
C LEU A 212 11.29 1.02 -4.94
N ASN A 213 10.50 2.08 -5.11
CA ASN A 213 10.86 3.43 -4.70
C ASN A 213 9.69 4.14 -4.04
N LEU A 214 9.98 4.78 -2.91
CA LEU A 214 9.10 5.75 -2.27
C LEU A 214 9.40 7.15 -2.82
N GLU A 215 8.43 7.76 -3.49
CA GLU A 215 8.58 9.13 -4.00
C GLU A 215 8.38 10.16 -2.88
N THR A 216 9.46 10.54 -2.21
CA THR A 216 9.42 11.42 -1.03
C THR A 216 8.91 12.83 -1.33
N GLU A 217 9.05 13.30 -2.57
CA GLU A 217 8.58 14.61 -3.02
C GLU A 217 7.15 14.59 -3.57
N HIS A 218 6.60 13.40 -3.88
CA HIS A 218 5.31 13.24 -4.56
C HIS A 218 4.25 12.70 -3.60
N THR A 219 3.61 13.60 -2.86
CA THR A 219 2.57 13.24 -1.89
C THR A 219 1.16 13.42 -2.45
N MET A 220 0.25 12.53 -2.09
CA MET A 220 -1.16 12.54 -2.47
C MET A 220 -2.08 12.52 -1.25
N LYS A 221 -3.29 13.05 -1.41
CA LYS A 221 -4.34 12.98 -0.38
C LYS A 221 -5.22 11.77 -0.64
N SER A 222 -5.40 10.93 0.38
CA SER A 222 -6.34 9.81 0.40
C SER A 222 -7.34 10.00 1.56
N PRO A 223 -8.43 9.22 1.61
CA PRO A 223 -9.34 9.20 2.76
C PRO A 223 -8.67 8.88 4.11
N LEU A 224 -7.47 8.29 4.11
CA LEU A 224 -6.70 8.01 5.33
C LEU A 224 -5.65 9.07 5.66
N GLY A 225 -5.62 10.17 4.91
CA GLY A 225 -4.69 11.26 5.12
C GLY A 225 -3.66 11.38 4.00
N ARG A 226 -2.44 11.78 4.35
CA ARG A 226 -1.36 12.02 3.40
C ARG A 226 -0.62 10.72 3.11
N GLU A 227 -0.67 10.31 1.85
CA GLU A 227 0.08 9.16 1.34
C GLU A 227 1.16 9.64 0.36
N MET A 228 2.11 8.76 0.04
CA MET A 228 3.17 9.03 -0.92
C MET A 228 3.03 8.11 -2.12
N GLU A 229 3.44 8.60 -3.30
CA GLU A 229 3.48 7.78 -4.50
C GLU A 229 4.58 6.72 -4.39
N VAL A 230 4.29 5.52 -4.92
CA VAL A 230 5.26 4.43 -5.01
C VAL A 230 5.49 4.09 -6.46
N THR A 231 6.75 3.97 -6.85
CA THR A 231 7.19 3.76 -8.24
C THR A 231 8.29 2.71 -8.31
N CYS A 232 8.69 2.36 -9.53
CA CYS A 232 9.82 1.47 -9.79
C CYS A 232 10.97 2.28 -10.42
N HIS A 233 11.77 2.91 -9.58
CA HIS A 233 12.83 3.83 -9.99
C HIS A 233 14.05 3.72 -9.07
N THR A 234 15.24 3.69 -9.64
CA THR A 234 16.47 3.62 -8.85
C THR A 234 17.02 5.03 -8.61
N THR A 235 16.92 5.50 -7.37
CA THR A 235 17.51 6.76 -6.92
C THR A 235 18.87 6.49 -6.28
N LEU A 236 19.91 7.13 -6.80
CA LEU A 236 21.29 6.94 -6.33
C LEU A 236 21.83 8.20 -5.65
N ASP A 237 22.72 8.01 -4.69
CA ASP A 237 23.52 9.08 -4.09
C ASP A 237 24.78 9.38 -4.93
N SER A 238 25.63 10.29 -4.44
CA SER A 238 26.90 10.65 -5.09
C SER A 238 27.88 9.48 -5.19
N HIS A 239 27.74 8.45 -4.36
CA HIS A 239 28.58 7.26 -4.33
C HIS A 239 27.98 6.09 -5.13
N ARG A 240 26.89 6.32 -5.86
CA ARG A 240 26.13 5.31 -6.62
C ARG A 240 25.51 4.22 -5.72
N ALA A 241 25.27 4.51 -4.46
CA ALA A 241 24.47 3.66 -3.58
C ALA A 241 22.99 4.08 -3.65
N GLU A 242 22.09 3.12 -3.53
CA GLU A 242 20.65 3.40 -3.45
C GLU A 242 20.31 4.27 -2.24
N LYS A 243 19.53 5.32 -2.47
CA LYS A 243 19.01 6.18 -1.39
C LYS A 243 17.99 5.46 -0.52
N ASP A 244 17.69 6.04 0.63
CA ASP A 244 16.71 5.59 1.61
C ASP A 244 15.29 5.41 1.04
N SER A 245 14.91 6.14 0.00
CA SER A 245 13.67 5.92 -0.76
C SER A 245 13.57 4.55 -1.43
N ASN A 246 14.71 3.90 -1.70
CA ASN A 246 14.79 2.55 -2.27
C ASN A 246 14.97 1.45 -1.22
N HIS A 247 15.07 1.79 0.06
CA HIS A 247 15.24 0.82 1.14
C HIS A 247 13.87 0.31 1.58
N TRP A 248 13.72 -1.01 1.68
CA TRP A 248 12.49 -1.66 2.12
C TRP A 248 12.83 -2.74 3.12
N ARG A 249 11.86 -3.18 3.92
CA ARG A 249 12.00 -4.37 4.76
C ARG A 249 10.71 -5.18 4.70
N PHE A 250 10.86 -6.50 4.80
CA PHE A 250 9.76 -7.41 5.06
C PHE A 250 9.43 -7.32 6.54
N HIS A 251 8.39 -6.57 6.87
CA HIS A 251 7.95 -6.37 8.24
C HIS A 251 7.02 -7.51 8.66
N MET A 252 7.45 -8.26 9.67
CA MET A 252 6.75 -9.44 10.16
C MET A 252 7.05 -9.67 11.65
N ASN A 253 6.29 -10.57 12.29
CA ASN A 253 6.46 -10.86 13.71
C ASN A 253 7.67 -11.79 13.90
N VAL A 254 8.62 -11.42 14.76
CA VAL A 254 9.81 -12.24 15.03
C VAL A 254 10.03 -12.31 16.54
N PRO A 255 10.05 -13.50 17.17
CA PRO A 255 10.29 -13.62 18.60
C PRO A 255 11.64 -13.00 19.01
N GLY A 256 11.63 -12.09 20.00
CA GLY A 256 12.84 -11.45 20.53
C GLY A 256 13.47 -10.37 19.65
N ASP A 257 12.85 -10.01 18.53
CA ASP A 257 13.35 -8.97 17.62
C ASP A 257 13.02 -7.55 18.13
N PRO A 258 13.96 -6.59 18.05
CA PRO A 258 13.72 -5.21 18.50
C PRO A 258 12.68 -4.44 17.66
N ILE A 259 12.38 -4.88 16.44
CA ILE A 259 11.51 -4.14 15.53
C ILE A 259 10.04 -4.54 15.70
N ASN A 260 9.76 -5.84 15.76
CA ASN A 260 8.40 -6.34 15.94
C ASN A 260 8.39 -7.67 16.73
N PRO A 261 8.62 -7.59 18.06
CA PRO A 261 8.67 -8.76 18.90
C PRO A 261 7.28 -9.40 19.01
N VAL A 262 7.23 -10.74 18.95
CA VAL A 262 6.03 -11.47 19.36
C VAL A 262 5.83 -11.25 20.87
N PRO A 263 4.65 -10.80 21.33
CA PRO A 263 4.36 -10.69 22.75
C PRO A 263 4.55 -12.05 23.43
N ALA A 264 5.26 -12.09 24.56
CA ALA A 264 5.33 -13.30 25.37
C ALA A 264 3.89 -13.68 25.80
N GLN A 265 3.46 -14.89 25.45
CA GLN A 265 2.20 -15.46 25.92
C GLN A 265 2.33 -15.88 27.39
#